data_AF-A0A453GUR2-F1
#
_entry.id   AF-A0A453GUR2-F1
#
_cell.length_a   1.000
_cell.length_b   1.000
_cell.length_c   1.000
_cell.angle_alpha   90.00
_cell.angle_beta   90.00
_cell.angle_gamma   90.00
#
_symmetry.space_group_name_H-M   'P 1'
#
loop_
_entity.id
_entity.type
_entity.pdbx_description
1 polymer ?
#
loop_
_entity_poly.entity_id
_entity_poly.type
_entity_poly.pdbx_seq_one_letter_code
_entity_poly.pdbx_strand_id
1 'polypeptide(L)'
;PTVLAVRADRSRLIESSSYFRALLGGSFSESGSGYVRISCDLAAAVQVLRYLFEPPASFAISHHNFLPLLEGALFLAVESLLVDCERWFRTVRSRNPSMVVPLDFIIEAWYFAPKHGVTFVEDVCPGYLAQNFVQVISSRSFVHIPYDLLCSTIESPNLTVDSEKQLCEAILSWVSASRQSCEQSVSNSADNQLSLLSKVRVCLLPLGFAAGTKRNCFEFGNNAVCMILNLLKDSLQTLLHTVTDDNLDSYRIRLTEYSKKIVLSGCPQLTTQFLYISALPTDLDAVFKRTIVSDVNDGCLNHYNGLVKKAKTLSFRNVRIVDLSKCPNVHFGAVILWMKWTFPELRTFIASYCLLFQFEDLQCLLLRCPWINEINLSIDTSIILSKYSIISSRSEVRRDVNRNLSSYYMQSGLYGTSGNPVFSNISKLILEGRNDITDMNLLEISMLKSSLCYINIKHCTLLTDDGISTLLLNCRKMHSMVLSYTSFGNHSIQTLCSLDPSDSFSYHKDEHAHVMAFRLQELHLEGCEGISCAAMSQLVSNMNIVKSLCLRETSLADGALCNFVGSSLEYLDISETVV
;
A
#
# COMPACT_ATOMS: atom_id res chain seq x y z
N PRO A 1 45.91 28.84 -6.30
CA PRO A 1 44.53 29.35 -6.13
C PRO A 1 44.09 30.15 -7.35
N THR A 2 43.11 29.63 -8.10
CA THR A 2 42.50 30.28 -9.25
C THR A 2 41.68 31.48 -8.76
N VAL A 3 42.04 32.70 -9.15
CA VAL A 3 41.28 33.91 -8.83
C VAL A 3 40.30 34.15 -9.98
N LEU A 4 39.01 33.98 -9.73
CA LEU A 4 37.95 34.34 -10.70
C LEU A 4 37.61 35.82 -10.52
N ALA A 5 37.71 36.61 -11.58
CA ALA A 5 37.30 38.00 -11.60
C ALA A 5 35.96 38.14 -12.33
N VAL A 6 34.95 38.71 -11.66
CA VAL A 6 33.61 38.95 -12.23
C VAL A 6 33.36 40.45 -12.26
N ARG A 7 32.95 40.98 -13.42
CA ARG A 7 32.53 42.37 -13.55
C ARG A 7 31.04 42.47 -13.23
N ALA A 8 30.70 43.32 -12.27
CA ALA A 8 29.33 43.52 -11.79
C ALA A 8 29.00 45.02 -11.69
N ASP A 9 27.73 45.36 -11.81
CA ASP A 9 27.25 46.73 -11.65
C ASP A 9 27.25 47.14 -10.16
N ARG A 10 27.92 48.26 -9.85
CA ARG A 10 28.12 48.73 -8.48
C ARG A 10 26.80 49.13 -7.82
N SER A 11 25.94 49.87 -8.52
CA SER A 11 24.65 50.32 -8.02
C SER A 11 23.77 49.12 -7.63
N ARG A 12 23.63 48.14 -8.53
CA ARG A 12 22.81 46.95 -8.31
C ARG A 12 23.28 46.12 -7.10
N LEU A 13 24.60 46.00 -6.89
CA LEU A 13 25.15 45.33 -5.71
C LEU A 13 24.79 46.06 -4.41
N ILE A 14 24.94 47.39 -4.37
CA ILE A 14 24.62 48.21 -3.19
C ILE A 14 23.13 48.19 -2.86
N GLU A 15 22.27 48.17 -3.89
CA GLU A 15 20.82 48.09 -3.72
C GLU A 15 20.40 46.72 -3.16
N SER A 16 20.99 45.64 -3.67
CA SER A 16 20.52 44.28 -3.40
C SER A 16 21.15 43.61 -2.18
N SER A 17 22.26 44.15 -1.64
CA SER A 17 23.04 43.53 -0.57
C SER A 17 23.50 44.57 0.46
N SER A 18 23.20 44.31 1.73
CA SER A 18 23.68 45.18 2.81
C SER A 18 25.19 45.05 3.03
N TYR A 19 25.79 43.90 2.72
CA TYR A 19 27.24 43.70 2.71
C TYR A 19 27.93 44.64 1.71
N PHE A 20 27.48 44.65 0.45
CA PHE A 20 28.07 45.53 -0.57
C PHE A 20 27.73 47.00 -0.32
N ARG A 21 26.56 47.29 0.26
CA ARG A 21 26.23 48.65 0.71
C ARG A 21 27.22 49.18 1.74
N ALA A 22 27.57 48.37 2.74
CA ALA A 22 28.57 48.75 3.73
C ALA A 22 29.94 48.93 3.09
N LEU A 23 30.38 47.96 2.28
CA LEU A 23 31.73 47.93 1.71
C LEU A 23 31.97 49.00 0.63
N LEU A 24 30.99 49.25 -0.22
CA LEU A 24 31.08 50.15 -1.38
C LEU A 24 30.40 51.50 -1.15
N GLY A 25 29.72 51.70 -0.02
CA GLY A 25 28.96 52.91 0.31
C GLY A 25 29.81 54.12 0.72
N GLY A 26 31.14 53.98 0.82
CA GLY A 26 32.07 55.09 1.12
C GLY A 26 32.78 55.00 2.46
N SER A 27 32.42 54.05 3.33
CA SER A 27 32.97 53.92 4.69
C SER A 27 34.28 53.12 4.76
N PHE A 28 34.68 52.47 3.67
CA PHE A 28 35.87 51.61 3.60
C PHE A 28 36.75 51.96 2.40
N SER A 29 38.02 51.55 2.43
CA SER A 29 39.01 51.80 1.37
C SER A 29 38.59 51.21 0.01
N GLU A 30 37.84 50.12 0.06
CA GLU A 30 37.28 49.37 -1.05
C GLU A 30 36.29 50.19 -1.86
N SER A 31 35.67 51.23 -1.26
CA SER A 31 34.78 52.15 -1.97
C SER A 31 35.48 52.93 -3.09
N GLY A 32 36.79 53.19 -2.98
CA GLY A 32 37.60 53.82 -4.01
C GLY A 32 38.29 52.81 -4.95
N SER A 33 38.19 51.51 -4.66
CA SER A 33 38.90 50.48 -5.41
C SER A 33 38.14 50.04 -6.67
N GLY A 34 38.88 49.78 -7.75
CA GLY A 34 38.34 49.15 -8.96
C GLY A 34 38.12 47.65 -8.84
N TYR A 35 38.58 47.03 -7.74
CA TYR A 35 38.43 45.60 -7.45
C TYR A 35 38.18 45.36 -5.96
N VAL A 36 37.34 44.39 -5.65
CA VAL A 36 37.06 43.95 -4.28
C VAL A 36 37.28 42.45 -4.19
N ARG A 37 38.00 42.03 -3.15
CA ARG A 37 38.22 40.61 -2.86
C ARG A 37 37.16 40.13 -1.88
N ILE A 38 36.37 39.16 -2.32
CA ILE A 38 35.34 38.50 -1.49
C ILE A 38 35.92 37.17 -1.00
N SER A 39 35.76 36.87 0.28
CA SER A 39 36.24 35.63 0.91
C SER A 39 35.18 34.53 1.00
N CYS A 40 34.03 34.73 0.35
CA CYS A 40 32.95 33.75 0.24
C CYS A 40 33.41 32.56 -0.62
N ASP A 41 32.80 31.39 -0.40
CA ASP A 41 32.97 30.25 -1.30
C ASP A 41 32.64 30.65 -2.75
N LEU A 42 33.46 30.16 -3.69
CA LEU A 42 33.33 30.54 -5.09
C LEU A 42 32.01 30.09 -5.69
N ALA A 43 31.55 28.87 -5.38
CA ALA A 43 30.29 28.35 -5.89
C ALA A 43 29.11 29.15 -5.31
N ALA A 44 29.13 29.44 -4.01
CA ALA A 44 28.12 30.27 -3.36
C ALA A 44 28.06 31.69 -3.96
N ALA A 45 29.20 32.35 -4.10
CA ALA A 45 29.29 33.70 -4.68
C ALA A 45 28.78 33.74 -6.13
N VAL A 46 29.14 32.75 -6.95
CA VAL A 46 28.65 32.65 -8.33
C VAL A 46 27.13 32.49 -8.37
N GLN A 47 26.55 31.64 -7.53
CA GLN A 47 25.10 31.45 -7.51
C GLN A 47 24.34 32.73 -7.11
N VAL A 48 24.84 33.47 -6.11
CA VAL A 48 24.24 34.75 -5.71
C VAL A 48 24.34 35.77 -6.85
N LEU A 49 25.49 35.87 -7.52
CA LEU A 49 25.64 36.78 -8.66
C LEU A 49 24.72 36.40 -9.82
N ARG A 50 24.54 35.10 -10.08
CA ARG A 50 23.56 34.63 -11.07
C ARG A 50 22.14 35.06 -10.69
N TYR A 51 21.72 34.83 -9.44
CA TYR A 51 20.42 35.32 -8.95
C TYR A 51 20.27 36.84 -9.11
N LEU A 52 21.30 37.60 -8.74
CA LEU A 52 21.26 39.05 -8.76
C LEU A 52 21.23 39.62 -10.16
N PHE A 53 21.87 38.99 -11.16
CA PHE A 53 22.09 39.59 -12.48
C PHE A 53 21.34 38.91 -13.63
N GLU A 54 21.04 37.61 -13.54
CA GLU A 54 20.26 36.89 -14.55
C GLU A 54 18.78 37.31 -14.51
N PRO A 55 18.08 37.29 -15.66
CA PRO A 55 16.63 37.46 -15.68
C PRO A 55 15.91 36.45 -14.77
N PRO A 56 14.81 36.82 -14.08
CA PRO A 56 14.05 35.89 -13.24
C PRO A 56 13.57 34.63 -13.97
N ALA A 57 13.28 34.74 -15.28
CA ALA A 57 12.84 33.61 -16.10
C ALA A 57 13.94 32.58 -16.39
N SER A 58 15.22 32.95 -16.26
CA SER A 58 16.37 32.07 -16.52
C SER A 58 16.97 31.47 -15.24
N PHE A 59 16.51 31.90 -14.07
CA PHE A 59 17.03 31.44 -12.78
C PHE A 59 15.95 30.76 -11.95
N ALA A 60 16.15 29.48 -11.64
CA ALA A 60 15.26 28.72 -10.77
C ALA A 60 16.04 28.12 -9.61
N ILE A 61 15.50 28.26 -8.40
CA ILE A 61 16.00 27.55 -7.23
C ILE A 61 15.65 26.06 -7.41
N SER A 62 16.61 25.20 -7.10
CA SER A 62 16.55 23.74 -7.22
C SER A 62 17.34 23.12 -6.08
N HIS A 63 17.17 21.81 -5.85
CA HIS A 63 17.95 21.11 -4.81
C HIS A 63 19.46 21.10 -5.09
N HIS A 64 19.90 21.27 -6.34
CA HIS A 64 21.32 21.32 -6.70
C HIS A 64 22.01 22.65 -6.37
N ASN A 65 21.28 23.78 -6.38
CA ASN A 65 21.85 25.10 -6.15
C ASN A 65 21.41 25.74 -4.83
N PHE A 66 20.44 25.14 -4.13
CA PHE A 66 19.86 25.70 -2.90
C PHE A 66 20.89 25.94 -1.79
N LEU A 67 21.75 24.96 -1.48
CA LEU A 67 22.73 25.11 -0.39
C LEU A 67 23.77 26.22 -0.69
N PRO A 68 24.44 26.24 -1.86
CA PRO A 68 25.31 27.35 -2.23
C PRO A 68 24.59 28.71 -2.28
N LEU A 69 23.34 28.75 -2.74
CA LEU A 69 22.54 29.99 -2.75
C LEU A 69 22.30 30.52 -1.34
N LEU A 70 21.87 29.63 -0.44
CA LEU A 70 21.57 29.98 0.95
C LEU A 70 22.84 30.45 1.68
N GLU A 71 23.95 29.73 1.53
CA GLU A 71 25.25 30.11 2.09
C GLU A 71 25.71 31.48 1.59
N GLY A 72 25.69 31.69 0.27
CA GLY A 72 26.10 32.95 -0.33
C GLY A 72 25.18 34.10 0.06
N ALA A 73 23.86 33.87 0.15
CA ALA A 73 22.89 34.87 0.56
C ALA A 73 23.09 35.31 2.01
N LEU A 74 23.42 34.38 2.90
CA LEU A 74 23.76 34.68 4.29
C LEU A 74 25.07 35.48 4.37
N PHE A 75 26.11 35.06 3.65
CA PHE A 75 27.41 35.73 3.68
C PHE A 75 27.35 37.14 3.09
N LEU A 76 26.73 37.28 1.91
CA LEU A 76 26.59 38.56 1.20
C LEU A 76 25.37 39.37 1.65
N ALA A 77 24.65 38.91 2.67
CA ALA A 77 23.47 39.56 3.24
C ALA A 77 22.46 40.05 2.17
N VAL A 78 22.01 39.12 1.33
CA VAL A 78 21.00 39.34 0.27
C VAL A 78 19.63 38.87 0.77
N GLU A 79 18.89 39.78 1.42
CA GLU A 79 17.63 39.46 2.11
C GLU A 79 16.55 38.89 1.17
N SER A 80 16.42 39.43 -0.04
CA SER A 80 15.41 38.94 -1.01
C SER A 80 15.63 37.49 -1.39
N LEU A 81 16.90 37.07 -1.54
CA LEU A 81 17.26 35.70 -1.86
C LEU A 81 17.01 34.76 -0.68
N LEU A 82 17.23 35.21 0.56
CA LEU A 82 16.89 34.42 1.75
C LEU A 82 15.38 34.13 1.81
N VAL A 83 14.55 35.15 1.55
CA VAL A 83 13.08 34.99 1.47
C VAL A 83 12.68 34.03 0.35
N ASP A 84 13.31 34.13 -0.82
CA ASP A 84 13.03 33.22 -1.94
C ASP A 84 13.48 31.78 -1.66
N CYS A 85 14.62 31.60 -0.98
CA CYS A 85 15.09 30.28 -0.53
C CYS A 85 14.11 29.66 0.48
N GLU A 86 13.70 30.40 1.51
CA GLU A 86 12.70 29.92 2.48
C GLU A 86 11.39 29.56 1.79
N ARG A 87 10.89 30.43 0.90
CA ARG A 87 9.66 30.17 0.13
C ARG A 87 9.81 28.89 -0.70
N TRP A 88 10.92 28.74 -1.42
CA TRP A 88 11.17 27.55 -2.23
C TRP A 88 11.23 26.28 -1.37
N PHE A 89 11.94 26.32 -0.24
CA PHE A 89 12.09 25.16 0.64
C PHE A 89 10.75 24.73 1.23
N ARG A 90 9.89 25.68 1.62
CA ARG A 90 8.54 25.38 2.10
C ARG A 90 7.64 24.75 1.03
N THR A 91 7.84 25.06 -0.26
CA THR A 91 7.09 24.39 -1.34
C THR A 91 7.44 22.92 -1.51
N VAL A 92 8.56 22.44 -0.95
CA VAL A 92 8.96 21.02 -1.05
C VAL A 92 7.90 20.10 -0.45
N ARG A 93 7.16 20.55 0.57
CA ARG A 93 6.07 19.82 1.22
C ARG A 93 4.82 19.65 0.35
N SER A 94 4.55 20.58 -0.56
CA SER A 94 3.33 20.56 -1.40
C SER A 94 3.55 19.97 -2.79
N ARG A 95 4.76 19.48 -3.09
CA ARG A 95 5.10 18.91 -4.40
C ARG A 95 4.47 17.53 -4.57
N ASN A 96 4.11 17.23 -5.82
CA ASN A 96 3.64 15.91 -6.21
C ASN A 96 4.69 14.84 -5.86
N PRO A 97 4.26 13.60 -5.52
CA PRO A 97 5.16 12.48 -5.20
C PRO A 97 6.16 12.09 -6.29
N SER A 98 6.01 12.62 -7.51
CA SER A 98 6.94 12.45 -8.63
C SER A 98 8.11 13.44 -8.64
N MET A 99 8.09 14.46 -7.77
CA MET A 99 9.11 15.50 -7.65
C MET A 99 9.68 15.58 -6.23
N VAL A 100 9.97 14.41 -5.66
CA VAL A 100 10.59 14.26 -4.34
C VAL A 100 12.04 14.73 -4.43
N VAL A 101 12.43 15.61 -3.51
CA VAL A 101 13.80 16.06 -3.38
C VAL A 101 14.64 14.91 -2.81
N PRO A 102 15.87 14.67 -3.31
CA PRO A 102 16.70 13.57 -2.82
C PRO A 102 16.91 13.63 -1.30
N LEU A 103 16.89 12.46 -0.65
CA LEU A 103 17.07 12.36 0.81
C LEU A 103 18.42 12.93 1.27
N ASP A 104 19.48 12.73 0.49
CA ASP A 104 20.82 13.26 0.79
C ASP A 104 20.80 14.78 0.95
N PHE A 105 20.12 15.48 0.04
CA PHE A 105 19.96 16.93 0.14
C PHE A 105 19.23 17.36 1.42
N ILE A 106 18.21 16.62 1.85
CA ILE A 106 17.48 16.94 3.08
C ILE A 106 18.38 16.77 4.31
N ILE A 107 19.19 15.71 4.33
CA ILE A 107 20.17 15.45 5.39
C ILE A 107 21.24 16.55 5.40
N GLU A 108 21.77 16.93 4.24
CA GLU A 108 22.74 18.02 4.11
C GLU A 108 22.16 19.35 4.57
N ALA A 109 20.93 19.69 4.15
CA ALA A 109 20.24 20.89 4.58
C ALA A 109 20.01 20.93 6.10
N TRP A 110 19.67 19.79 6.70
CA TRP A 110 19.54 19.65 8.15
C TRP A 110 20.86 19.95 8.88
N TYR A 111 21.99 19.43 8.40
CA TYR A 111 23.30 19.73 9.00
C TYR A 111 23.78 21.16 8.76
N PHE A 112 23.39 21.74 7.62
CA PHE A 112 23.72 23.12 7.27
C PHE A 112 23.00 24.11 8.18
N ALA A 113 21.71 23.91 8.43
CA ALA A 113 20.86 24.91 9.08
C ALA A 113 21.35 25.41 10.45
N PRO A 114 21.66 24.54 11.44
CA PRO A 114 22.14 24.99 12.75
C PRO A 114 23.48 25.72 12.71
N LYS A 115 24.39 25.30 11.80
CA LYS A 115 25.72 25.92 11.65
C LYS A 115 25.64 27.37 11.15
N HIS A 116 24.56 27.70 10.44
CA HIS A 116 24.36 28.96 9.76
C HIS A 116 23.19 29.78 10.34
N GLY A 117 22.58 29.35 11.45
CA GLY A 117 21.47 30.05 12.10
C GLY A 117 20.18 30.07 11.29
N VAL A 118 19.97 29.09 10.41
CA VAL A 118 18.76 28.96 9.57
C VAL A 118 17.72 28.13 10.31
N THR A 119 16.57 28.72 10.65
CA THR A 119 15.56 28.07 11.49
C THR A 119 14.47 27.32 10.70
N PHE A 120 14.08 27.82 9.52
CA PHE A 120 12.95 27.25 8.77
C PHE A 120 13.15 25.80 8.29
N VAL A 121 14.40 25.31 8.25
CA VAL A 121 14.72 23.93 7.86
C VAL A 121 14.19 22.94 8.91
N GLU A 122 14.32 23.28 10.19
CA GLU A 122 13.83 22.46 11.31
C GLU A 122 12.30 22.33 11.29
N ASP A 123 11.60 23.39 10.86
CA ASP A 123 10.14 23.40 10.74
C ASP A 123 9.62 22.54 9.56
N VAL A 124 10.42 22.40 8.50
CA VAL A 124 9.97 21.83 7.21
C VAL A 124 10.39 20.37 7.05
N CYS A 125 11.65 20.05 7.35
CA CYS A 125 12.23 18.73 7.07
C CYS A 125 11.47 17.57 7.75
N PRO A 126 11.12 17.64 9.05
CA PRO A 126 10.47 16.52 9.72
C PRO A 126 9.12 16.17 9.09
N GLY A 127 8.30 17.18 8.79
CA GLY A 127 7.00 17.01 8.14
C GLY A 127 7.12 16.51 6.70
N TYR A 128 8.12 16.98 5.95
CA TYR A 128 8.39 16.50 4.59
C TYR A 128 8.75 15.01 4.58
N LEU A 129 9.67 14.59 5.45
CA LEU A 129 10.06 13.19 5.58
C LEU A 129 8.90 12.32 6.07
N ALA A 130 8.07 12.83 6.98
CA ALA A 130 6.93 12.11 7.53
C ALA A 130 5.90 11.75 6.44
N GLN A 131 5.58 12.72 5.57
CA GLN A 131 4.63 12.53 4.47
C GLN A 131 5.13 11.52 3.42
N ASN A 132 6.45 11.48 3.21
CA ASN A 132 7.10 10.65 2.19
C ASN A 132 7.82 9.43 2.80
N PHE A 133 7.48 9.05 4.04
CA PHE A 133 8.29 8.12 4.83
C PHE A 133 8.47 6.76 4.16
N VAL A 134 7.43 6.24 3.48
CA VAL A 134 7.50 4.99 2.70
C VAL A 134 8.60 5.03 1.61
N GLN A 135 8.81 6.18 0.98
CA GLN A 135 9.87 6.35 -0.03
C GLN A 135 11.23 6.57 0.65
N VAL A 136 11.23 7.32 1.76
CA VAL A 136 12.43 7.61 2.56
C VAL A 136 13.08 6.33 3.07
N ILE A 137 12.31 5.39 3.66
CA ILE A 137 12.85 4.11 4.16
C ILE A 137 13.38 3.18 3.06
N SER A 138 12.95 3.40 1.81
CA SER A 138 13.44 2.64 0.65
C SER A 138 14.77 3.19 0.12
N SER A 139 15.17 4.40 0.55
CA SER A 139 16.44 5.01 0.19
C SER A 139 17.59 4.38 0.97
N ARG A 140 18.72 4.16 0.28
CA ARG A 140 19.96 3.70 0.92
C ARG A 140 20.48 4.70 1.97
N SER A 141 20.17 5.98 1.81
CA SER A 141 20.61 7.05 2.71
C SER A 141 19.78 7.15 3.99
N PHE A 142 18.72 6.34 4.13
CA PHE A 142 17.86 6.35 5.32
C PHE A 142 18.65 6.17 6.63
N VAL A 143 19.65 5.27 6.62
CA VAL A 143 20.50 5.00 7.78
C VAL A 143 21.38 6.19 8.20
N HIS A 144 21.52 7.21 7.34
CA HIS A 144 22.29 8.42 7.61
C HIS A 144 21.44 9.57 8.16
N ILE A 145 20.12 9.38 8.31
CA ILE A 145 19.25 10.40 8.91
C ILE A 145 19.69 10.64 10.38
N PRO A 146 19.91 11.90 10.80
CA PRO A 146 20.23 12.24 12.18
C PRO A 146 19.12 11.83 13.14
N TYR A 147 19.47 11.49 14.38
CA TYR A 147 18.51 11.06 15.40
C TYR A 147 17.38 12.08 15.61
N ASP A 148 17.72 13.37 15.79
CA ASP A 148 16.73 14.41 16.08
C ASP A 148 15.74 14.59 14.93
N LEU A 149 16.24 14.58 13.68
CA LEU A 149 15.41 14.63 12.48
C LEU A 149 14.48 13.42 12.41
N LEU A 150 14.99 12.20 12.61
CA LEU A 150 14.18 10.98 12.58
C LEU A 150 13.12 10.99 13.70
N CYS A 151 13.49 11.42 14.90
CA CYS A 151 12.58 11.54 16.04
C CYS A 151 11.43 12.50 15.71
N SER A 152 11.74 13.73 15.30
CA SER A 152 10.72 14.71 14.89
C SER A 152 9.87 14.24 13.70
N THR A 153 10.45 13.46 12.78
CA THR A 153 9.71 12.84 11.67
C THR A 153 8.70 11.82 12.18
N ILE A 154 9.08 10.94 13.10
CA ILE A 154 8.20 9.89 13.66
C ILE A 154 7.10 10.49 14.54
N GLU A 155 7.40 11.58 15.25
CA GLU A 155 6.44 12.32 16.07
C GLU A 155 5.49 13.20 15.25
N SER A 156 5.79 13.41 13.97
CA SER A 156 4.94 14.22 13.10
C SER A 156 3.54 13.59 12.96
N PRO A 157 2.46 14.40 13.08
CA PRO A 157 1.10 13.92 12.82
C PRO A 157 0.89 13.48 11.35
N ASN A 158 1.79 13.88 10.45
CA ASN A 158 1.75 13.51 9.04
C ASN A 158 2.59 12.28 8.72
N LEU A 159 3.03 11.50 9.72
CA LEU A 159 3.77 10.27 9.47
C LEU A 159 2.91 9.28 8.68
N THR A 160 3.31 9.03 7.43
CA THR A 160 2.62 8.15 6.50
C THR A 160 3.42 6.86 6.32
N VAL A 161 2.87 5.76 6.83
CA VAL A 161 3.42 4.40 6.70
C VAL A 161 2.33 3.44 6.22
N ASP A 162 2.72 2.38 5.53
CA ASP A 162 1.78 1.34 5.10
C ASP A 162 1.36 0.44 6.28
N SER A 163 2.24 0.27 7.29
CA SER A 163 1.96 -0.51 8.50
C SER A 163 2.87 -0.13 9.66
N GLU A 164 2.45 -0.44 10.88
CA GLU A 164 3.32 -0.33 12.06
C GLU A 164 4.49 -1.32 12.02
N LYS A 165 4.32 -2.46 11.33
CA LYS A 165 5.43 -3.37 11.04
C LYS A 165 6.52 -2.65 10.25
N GLN A 166 6.15 -1.96 9.16
CA GLN A 166 7.09 -1.22 8.32
C GLN A 166 7.83 -0.13 9.11
N LEU A 167 7.13 0.60 9.97
CA LEU A 167 7.74 1.59 10.87
C LEU A 167 8.76 0.93 11.82
N CYS A 168 8.36 -0.17 12.47
CA CYS A 168 9.21 -0.89 13.41
C CYS A 168 10.46 -1.47 12.73
N GLU A 169 10.32 -2.08 11.55
CA GLU A 169 11.44 -2.58 10.75
C GLU A 169 12.40 -1.46 10.36
N ALA A 170 11.87 -0.30 9.95
CA ALA A 170 12.68 0.86 9.62
C ALA A 170 13.48 1.36 10.84
N ILE A 171 12.84 1.52 12.00
CA ILE A 171 13.53 1.94 13.23
C ILE A 171 14.61 0.93 13.61
N LEU A 172 14.29 -0.37 13.64
CA LEU A 172 15.27 -1.42 13.97
C LEU A 172 16.45 -1.44 13.00
N SER A 173 16.20 -1.25 11.70
CA SER A 173 17.24 -1.13 10.67
C SER A 173 18.15 0.07 10.92
N TRP A 174 17.57 1.25 11.16
CA TRP A 174 18.32 2.47 11.45
C TRP A 174 19.15 2.35 12.74
N VAL A 175 18.58 1.79 13.82
CA VAL A 175 19.31 1.53 15.08
C VAL A 175 20.46 0.54 14.87
N SER A 176 20.27 -0.49 14.05
CA SER A 176 21.33 -1.47 13.78
C SER A 176 22.51 -0.86 13.02
N ALA A 177 22.24 0.01 12.04
CA ALA A 177 23.27 0.70 11.26
C ALA A 177 23.99 1.77 12.08
N SER A 178 23.26 2.53 12.89
CA SER A 178 23.85 3.56 13.75
C SER A 178 24.78 2.95 14.81
N ARG A 179 24.46 1.77 15.35
CA ARG A 179 25.35 1.03 16.25
C ARG A 179 26.66 0.61 15.58
N GLN A 180 26.63 0.16 14.33
CA GLN A 180 27.84 -0.21 13.57
C GLN A 180 28.75 0.99 13.30
N SER A 181 28.17 2.20 13.12
CA SER A 181 28.95 3.43 12.95
C SER A 181 29.54 3.99 14.25
N CYS A 182 29.02 3.56 15.40
CA CYS A 182 29.28 4.15 16.72
C CYS A 182 30.13 3.24 17.63
N GLU A 183 30.97 2.36 17.08
CA GLU A 183 31.90 1.52 17.86
C GLU A 183 32.93 2.32 18.71
N GLN A 184 32.84 3.66 18.75
CA GLN A 184 33.76 4.53 19.48
C GLN A 184 33.13 5.52 20.49
N SER A 185 31.81 5.54 20.75
CA SER A 185 31.27 6.43 21.80
C SER A 185 30.04 5.92 22.58
N VAL A 186 30.26 5.74 23.89
CA VAL A 186 29.40 5.83 25.10
C VAL A 186 27.94 5.34 25.06
N SER A 187 27.62 4.51 26.06
CA SER A 187 26.34 3.84 26.37
C SER A 187 25.05 4.68 26.36
N ASN A 188 25.11 6.01 26.51
CA ASN A 188 23.91 6.84 26.64
C ASN A 188 23.16 7.08 25.31
N SER A 189 23.81 6.89 24.16
CA SER A 189 23.13 7.06 22.86
C SER A 189 22.22 5.89 22.51
N ALA A 190 22.55 4.68 22.99
CA ALA A 190 21.81 3.46 22.65
C ALA A 190 20.39 3.45 23.25
N ASP A 191 20.22 3.97 24.46
CA ASP A 191 18.92 4.06 25.14
C ASP A 191 18.00 5.08 24.46
N ASN A 192 18.55 6.24 24.06
CA ASN A 192 17.82 7.26 23.30
C ASN A 192 17.36 6.71 21.94
N GLN A 193 18.21 5.95 21.25
CA GLN A 193 17.84 5.33 19.97
C GLN A 193 16.73 4.28 20.12
N LEU A 194 16.75 3.49 21.19
CA LEU A 194 15.68 2.53 21.50
C LEU A 194 14.37 3.21 21.91
N SER A 195 14.43 4.46 22.40
CA SER A 195 13.23 5.23 22.75
C SER A 195 12.29 5.44 21.56
N LEU A 196 12.80 5.44 20.32
CA LEU A 196 11.97 5.51 19.11
C LEU A 196 11.00 4.33 18.98
N LEU A 197 11.38 3.15 19.50
CA LEU A 197 10.49 1.97 19.48
C LEU A 197 9.25 2.17 20.35
N SER A 198 9.29 3.06 21.34
CA SER A 198 8.11 3.42 22.14
C SER A 198 7.03 4.14 21.31
N LYS A 199 7.37 4.68 20.14
CA LYS A 199 6.45 5.35 19.21
C LYS A 199 5.72 4.37 18.30
N VAL A 200 6.12 3.10 18.26
CA VAL A 200 5.44 2.05 17.48
C VAL A 200 4.15 1.64 18.17
N ARG A 201 3.05 1.61 17.42
CA ARG A 201 1.74 1.18 17.94
C ARG A 201 1.67 -0.34 17.97
N VAL A 202 2.15 -0.93 19.06
CA VAL A 202 2.29 -2.39 19.26
C VAL A 202 1.01 -3.16 18.99
N CYS A 203 -0.16 -2.62 19.30
CA CYS A 203 -1.46 -3.28 19.07
C CYS A 203 -1.77 -3.51 17.58
N LEU A 204 -1.05 -2.86 16.66
CA LEU A 204 -1.17 -3.02 15.21
C LEU A 204 0.01 -3.81 14.62
N LEU A 205 0.90 -4.38 15.45
CA LEU A 205 1.98 -5.24 14.99
C LEU A 205 1.50 -6.69 14.76
N PRO A 206 2.00 -7.36 13.71
CA PRO A 206 1.71 -8.77 13.52
C PRO A 206 2.31 -9.61 14.64
N LEU A 207 1.56 -10.57 15.17
CA LEU A 207 2.02 -11.38 16.32
C LEU A 207 3.31 -12.16 15.99
N GLY A 208 3.37 -12.77 14.80
CA GLY A 208 4.57 -13.49 14.35
C GLY A 208 5.79 -12.58 14.22
N PHE A 209 5.59 -11.33 13.81
CA PHE A 209 6.66 -10.33 13.74
C PHE A 209 7.14 -9.93 15.14
N ALA A 210 6.22 -9.58 16.05
CA ALA A 210 6.55 -9.24 17.43
C ALA A 210 7.26 -10.39 18.17
N ALA A 211 6.91 -11.64 17.89
CA ALA A 211 7.64 -12.79 18.43
C ALA A 211 9.07 -12.88 17.86
N GLY A 212 9.25 -12.58 16.58
CA GLY A 212 10.55 -12.57 15.90
C GLY A 212 11.49 -11.47 16.41
N THR A 213 10.97 -10.29 16.77
CA THR A 213 11.80 -9.17 17.27
C THR A 213 12.53 -9.49 18.57
N LYS A 214 12.09 -10.49 19.34
CA LYS A 214 12.78 -10.98 20.54
C LYS A 214 14.24 -11.38 20.30
N ARG A 215 14.59 -11.77 19.07
CA ARG A 215 15.96 -12.14 18.69
C ARG A 215 16.91 -10.95 18.65
N ASN A 216 16.41 -9.78 18.26
CA ASN A 216 17.22 -8.58 18.03
C ASN A 216 17.03 -7.53 19.14
N CYS A 217 15.85 -7.47 19.75
CA CYS A 217 15.50 -6.57 20.84
C CYS A 217 14.56 -7.29 21.83
N PHE A 218 15.16 -7.98 22.81
CA PHE A 218 14.43 -8.88 23.70
C PHE A 218 13.34 -8.16 24.51
N GLU A 219 13.66 -7.03 25.14
CA GLU A 219 12.73 -6.28 25.99
C GLU A 219 11.51 -5.78 25.22
N PHE A 220 11.74 -5.07 24.10
CA PHE A 220 10.66 -4.59 23.24
C PHE A 220 9.82 -5.76 22.70
N GLY A 221 10.45 -6.81 22.17
CA GLY A 221 9.74 -7.97 21.63
C GLY A 221 8.93 -8.71 22.69
N ASN A 222 9.42 -8.81 23.92
CA ASN A 222 8.67 -9.42 25.01
C ASN A 222 7.46 -8.58 25.42
N ASN A 223 7.65 -7.26 25.60
CA ASN A 223 6.56 -6.35 25.91
C ASN A 223 5.50 -6.34 24.80
N ALA A 224 5.94 -6.35 23.53
CA ALA A 224 5.04 -6.38 22.38
C ALA A 224 4.19 -7.65 22.34
N VAL A 225 4.81 -8.83 22.52
CA VAL A 225 4.07 -10.10 22.57
C VAL A 225 3.11 -10.14 23.75
N CYS A 226 3.52 -9.72 24.94
CA CYS A 226 2.65 -9.68 26.11
C CYS A 226 1.43 -8.78 25.89
N MET A 227 1.62 -7.58 25.34
CA MET A 227 0.53 -6.67 25.01
C MET A 227 -0.45 -7.27 24.00
N ILE A 228 0.05 -7.86 22.91
CA ILE A 228 -0.80 -8.49 21.89
C ILE A 228 -1.58 -9.68 22.47
N LEU A 229 -0.94 -10.52 23.30
CA LEU A 229 -1.60 -11.64 23.96
C LEU A 229 -2.67 -11.19 24.97
N ASN A 230 -2.46 -10.07 25.66
CA ASN A 230 -3.47 -9.48 26.54
C ASN A 230 -4.66 -8.96 25.73
N LEU A 231 -4.41 -8.28 24.60
CA LEU A 231 -5.46 -7.84 23.68
C LEU A 231 -6.23 -9.02 23.08
N LEU A 232 -5.62 -10.18 22.89
CA LEU A 232 -6.33 -11.38 22.44
C LEU A 232 -7.27 -11.96 23.50
N LYS A 233 -6.97 -11.79 24.79
CA LYS A 233 -7.78 -12.30 25.90
C LYS A 233 -8.96 -11.40 26.22
N ASP A 234 -8.71 -10.10 26.39
CA ASP A 234 -9.67 -9.12 26.92
C ASP A 234 -9.85 -7.91 25.98
N SER A 235 -9.93 -8.18 24.66
CA SER A 235 -9.85 -7.15 23.60
C SER A 235 -10.84 -6.00 23.80
N LEU A 236 -12.11 -6.31 24.03
CA LEU A 236 -13.18 -5.31 24.14
C LEU A 236 -13.06 -4.50 25.41
N GLN A 237 -12.80 -5.13 26.55
CA GLN A 237 -12.73 -4.45 27.84
C GLN A 237 -11.52 -3.51 27.90
N THR A 238 -10.38 -3.95 27.34
CA THR A 238 -9.18 -3.12 27.18
C THR A 238 -9.45 -1.92 26.27
N LEU A 239 -10.08 -2.13 25.12
CA LEU A 239 -10.43 -1.05 24.20
C LEU A 239 -11.38 -0.03 24.83
N LEU A 240 -12.41 -0.49 25.55
CA LEU A 240 -13.38 0.40 26.20
C LEU A 240 -12.72 1.26 27.30
N HIS A 241 -11.84 0.66 28.10
CA HIS A 241 -11.06 1.40 29.10
C HIS A 241 -10.15 2.46 28.45
N THR A 242 -9.57 2.15 27.28
CA THR A 242 -8.72 3.12 26.57
C THR A 242 -9.50 4.28 25.97
N VAL A 243 -10.76 4.04 25.58
CA VAL A 243 -11.67 5.10 25.10
C VAL A 243 -12.01 6.08 26.24
N THR A 244 -12.09 5.60 27.48
CA THR A 244 -12.37 6.44 28.66
C THR A 244 -11.15 7.18 29.20
N ASP A 245 -9.95 6.62 29.03
CA ASP A 245 -8.69 7.15 29.59
C ASP A 245 -7.91 8.09 28.66
N ASP A 246 -8.48 8.50 27.53
CA ASP A 246 -7.85 9.37 26.52
C ASP A 246 -6.53 8.85 25.90
N ASN A 247 -6.20 7.56 26.09
CA ASN A 247 -5.02 6.92 25.51
C ASN A 247 -5.32 6.19 24.17
N LEU A 248 -6.17 6.79 23.35
CA LEU A 248 -6.61 6.21 22.07
C LEU A 248 -5.50 6.19 21.00
N ASP A 249 -4.50 7.05 21.11
CA ASP A 249 -3.48 7.21 20.07
C ASP A 249 -2.63 5.95 19.86
N SER A 250 -2.44 5.16 20.91
CA SER A 250 -1.74 3.87 20.81
C SER A 250 -2.51 2.84 19.99
N TYR A 251 -3.85 2.97 19.87
CA TYR A 251 -4.76 2.03 19.20
C TYR A 251 -5.22 2.47 17.81
N ARG A 252 -4.87 3.67 17.38
CA ARG A 252 -5.30 4.22 16.09
C ARG A 252 -4.49 3.68 14.92
N ILE A 253 -5.13 3.52 13.77
CA ILE A 253 -4.39 3.35 12.51
C ILE A 253 -3.82 4.72 12.11
N ARG A 254 -2.58 4.75 11.62
CA ARG A 254 -1.96 5.98 11.09
C ARG A 254 -2.57 6.34 9.75
N LEU A 255 -3.63 7.14 9.81
CA LEU A 255 -4.34 7.63 8.63
C LEU A 255 -4.05 9.11 8.43
N THR A 256 -3.53 9.43 7.26
CA THR A 256 -3.21 10.80 6.82
C THR A 256 -3.85 11.03 5.45
N GLU A 257 -3.93 12.28 5.00
CA GLU A 257 -4.36 12.57 3.63
C GLU A 257 -3.42 11.98 2.57
N TYR A 258 -2.17 11.64 2.93
CA TYR A 258 -1.17 11.06 2.05
C TYR A 258 -1.21 9.52 2.00
N SER A 259 -1.96 8.88 2.90
CA SER A 259 -2.03 7.41 3.01
C SER A 259 -2.64 6.79 1.76
N LYS A 260 -1.93 5.85 1.13
CA LYS A 260 -2.37 5.13 -0.09
C LYS A 260 -2.64 3.64 0.13
N LYS A 261 -1.95 3.03 1.08
CA LYS A 261 -2.00 1.60 1.37
C LYS A 261 -2.04 1.41 2.88
N ILE A 262 -2.82 0.43 3.32
CA ILE A 262 -2.92 0.03 4.73
C ILE A 262 -2.72 -1.47 4.80
N VAL A 263 -1.73 -1.89 5.57
CA VAL A 263 -1.42 -3.30 5.82
C VAL A 263 -1.56 -3.57 7.31
N LEU A 264 -2.55 -4.41 7.62
CA LEU A 264 -2.84 -4.91 8.95
C LEU A 264 -2.69 -6.43 9.03
N SER A 265 -2.00 -7.01 8.04
CA SER A 265 -1.89 -8.46 7.89
C SER A 265 -1.14 -9.10 9.05
N GLY A 266 -1.68 -10.23 9.55
CA GLY A 266 -1.05 -11.05 10.59
C GLY A 266 -1.26 -10.52 12.01
N CYS A 267 -2.24 -9.64 12.20
CA CYS A 267 -2.62 -9.07 13.48
C CYS A 267 -3.86 -9.79 14.04
N PRO A 268 -3.72 -10.94 14.73
CA PRO A 268 -4.86 -11.71 15.24
C PRO A 268 -5.66 -10.96 16.31
N GLN A 269 -5.07 -9.98 16.99
CA GLN A 269 -5.72 -9.14 17.99
C GLN A 269 -6.77 -8.18 17.41
N LEU A 270 -6.79 -8.00 16.09
CA LEU A 270 -7.76 -7.12 15.44
C LEU A 270 -9.14 -7.77 15.43
N THR A 271 -10.10 -7.07 16.03
CA THR A 271 -11.52 -7.36 15.92
C THR A 271 -12.21 -6.28 15.11
N THR A 272 -13.45 -6.52 14.71
CA THR A 272 -14.29 -5.49 14.08
C THR A 272 -14.39 -4.23 14.93
N GLN A 273 -14.58 -4.36 16.25
CA GLN A 273 -14.66 -3.23 17.18
C GLN A 273 -13.34 -2.47 17.25
N PHE A 274 -12.21 -3.19 17.24
CA PHE A 274 -10.88 -2.58 17.18
C PHE A 274 -10.76 -1.68 15.95
N LEU A 275 -11.07 -2.19 14.75
CA LEU A 275 -10.94 -1.45 13.50
C LEU A 275 -11.77 -0.16 13.52
N TYR A 276 -12.99 -0.23 14.07
CA TYR A 276 -13.82 0.96 14.22
C TYR A 276 -13.21 2.00 15.14
N ILE A 277 -12.82 1.60 16.36
CA ILE A 277 -12.22 2.50 17.34
C ILE A 277 -10.94 3.12 16.79
N SER A 278 -10.12 2.31 16.09
CA SER A 278 -8.84 2.73 15.53
C SER A 278 -8.95 3.79 14.43
N ALA A 279 -10.13 3.94 13.82
CA ALA A 279 -10.40 4.90 12.76
C ALA A 279 -11.12 6.18 13.27
N LEU A 280 -11.49 6.26 14.55
CA LEU A 280 -12.21 7.40 15.09
C LEU A 280 -11.37 8.70 15.10
N PRO A 281 -12.00 9.90 14.97
CA PRO A 281 -11.31 11.18 15.01
C PRO A 281 -10.61 11.40 16.36
N THR A 282 -9.59 12.25 16.39
CA THR A 282 -8.85 12.62 17.61
C THR A 282 -9.71 13.30 18.65
N ASP A 283 -10.56 14.23 18.21
CA ASP A 283 -11.28 15.17 19.06
C ASP A 283 -12.71 14.69 19.35
N LEU A 284 -12.82 13.54 20.03
CA LEU A 284 -14.11 13.01 20.45
C LEU A 284 -14.58 13.69 21.74
N ASP A 285 -15.78 14.25 21.72
CA ASP A 285 -16.40 14.76 22.94
C ASP A 285 -16.73 13.63 23.94
N ALA A 286 -16.85 13.99 25.23
CA ALA A 286 -17.10 13.03 26.31
C ALA A 286 -18.47 12.34 26.24
N VAL A 287 -19.43 12.89 25.49
CA VAL A 287 -20.75 12.30 25.29
C VAL A 287 -20.66 11.19 24.26
N PHE A 288 -19.94 11.43 23.16
CA PHE A 288 -19.67 10.48 22.09
C PHE A 288 -18.84 9.29 22.59
N LYS A 289 -17.82 9.54 23.42
CA LYS A 289 -17.07 8.47 24.11
C LYS A 289 -17.99 7.56 24.93
N ARG A 290 -18.92 8.14 25.72
CA ARG A 290 -19.92 7.38 26.49
C ARG A 290 -20.88 6.59 25.60
N THR A 291 -21.29 7.15 24.46
CA THR A 291 -22.13 6.43 23.48
C THR A 291 -21.39 5.22 22.91
N ILE A 292 -20.12 5.36 22.52
CA ILE A 292 -19.30 4.24 22.04
C ILE A 292 -19.22 3.13 23.09
N VAL A 293 -18.96 3.49 24.36
CA VAL A 293 -18.84 2.51 25.43
C VAL A 293 -20.15 1.73 25.64
N SER A 294 -21.29 2.42 25.58
CA SER A 294 -22.61 1.79 25.69
C SER A 294 -22.90 0.86 24.50
N ASP A 295 -22.65 1.32 23.28
CA ASP A 295 -22.97 0.56 22.05
C ASP A 295 -22.12 -0.71 21.89
N VAL A 296 -20.86 -0.67 22.33
CA VAL A 296 -19.96 -1.84 22.28
C VAL A 296 -20.36 -2.89 23.34
N ASN A 297 -20.88 -2.47 24.49
CA ASN A 297 -21.31 -3.37 25.58
C ASN A 297 -22.60 -4.14 25.25
N ASP A 298 -23.56 -3.53 24.55
CA ASP A 298 -24.85 -4.18 24.23
C ASP A 298 -24.75 -5.24 23.12
N GLY A 299 -23.55 -5.46 22.54
CA GLY A 299 -23.32 -6.38 21.43
C GLY A 299 -24.09 -6.02 20.14
N CYS A 300 -24.86 -4.93 20.19
CA CYS A 300 -25.75 -4.47 19.14
C CYS A 300 -25.10 -3.29 18.43
N LEU A 301 -24.53 -3.56 17.25
CA LEU A 301 -24.09 -2.54 16.29
C LEU A 301 -25.26 -1.69 15.71
N ASN A 302 -26.43 -1.60 16.37
CA ASN A 302 -27.63 -0.94 15.87
C ASN A 302 -27.44 0.59 15.70
N HIS A 303 -26.57 1.20 16.52
CA HIS A 303 -26.18 2.62 16.39
C HIS A 303 -24.92 2.84 15.56
N TYR A 304 -24.36 1.80 14.91
CA TYR A 304 -23.26 1.93 13.97
C TYR A 304 -23.53 3.00 12.90
N ASN A 305 -24.74 2.96 12.31
CA ASN A 305 -25.18 3.98 11.36
C ASN A 305 -25.26 5.39 11.98
N GLY A 306 -25.48 5.52 13.29
CA GLY A 306 -25.49 6.78 14.03
C GLY A 306 -24.09 7.32 14.31
N LEU A 307 -23.16 6.47 14.75
CA LEU A 307 -21.73 6.79 14.91
C LEU A 307 -21.13 7.26 13.58
N VAL A 308 -21.42 6.52 12.53
CA VAL A 308 -20.96 6.77 11.17
C VAL A 308 -21.60 8.03 10.55
N LYS A 309 -22.89 8.31 10.82
CA LYS A 309 -23.55 9.57 10.41
C LYS A 309 -22.99 10.80 11.13
N LYS A 310 -22.46 10.64 12.35
CA LYS A 310 -21.79 11.71 13.11
C LYS A 310 -20.33 11.88 12.68
N ALA A 311 -19.64 10.79 12.34
CA ALA A 311 -18.25 10.79 11.90
C ALA A 311 -18.04 11.15 10.41
N LYS A 312 -18.94 11.97 9.82
CA LYS A 312 -19.01 12.39 8.40
C LYS A 312 -17.72 12.96 7.78
N THR A 313 -16.64 13.08 8.54
CA THR A 313 -15.38 13.74 8.18
C THR A 313 -14.19 12.80 7.96
N LEU A 314 -14.32 11.48 8.17
CA LEU A 314 -13.20 10.51 8.15
C LEU A 314 -12.93 9.84 6.79
N SER A 315 -13.24 10.51 5.68
CA SER A 315 -13.05 9.90 4.35
C SER A 315 -11.60 10.01 3.89
N PHE A 316 -10.86 8.90 3.92
CA PHE A 316 -9.49 8.81 3.40
C PHE A 316 -9.50 8.31 1.95
N ARG A 317 -9.89 9.21 1.03
CA ARG A 317 -10.06 8.93 -0.40
C ARG A 317 -8.81 8.41 -1.10
N ASN A 318 -7.63 8.78 -0.60
CA ASN A 318 -6.36 8.39 -1.22
C ASN A 318 -5.97 6.93 -0.93
N VAL A 319 -6.61 6.28 0.04
CA VAL A 319 -6.37 4.86 0.34
C VAL A 319 -6.98 3.99 -0.76
N ARG A 320 -6.11 3.27 -1.48
CA ARG A 320 -6.45 2.40 -2.61
C ARG A 320 -6.31 0.92 -2.27
N ILE A 321 -5.49 0.56 -1.28
CA ILE A 321 -5.18 -0.83 -0.95
C ILE A 321 -5.39 -1.06 0.55
N VAL A 322 -6.15 -2.08 0.91
CA VAL A 322 -6.33 -2.56 2.28
C VAL A 322 -6.02 -4.05 2.33
N ASP A 323 -5.09 -4.42 3.23
CA ASP A 323 -4.70 -5.81 3.49
C ASP A 323 -5.00 -6.21 4.93
N LEU A 324 -5.96 -7.13 5.07
CA LEU A 324 -6.42 -7.76 6.31
C LEU A 324 -6.11 -9.27 6.32
N SER A 325 -5.11 -9.72 5.56
CA SER A 325 -4.74 -11.13 5.49
C SER A 325 -4.31 -11.68 6.84
N LYS A 326 -4.62 -12.93 7.17
CA LYS A 326 -4.24 -13.58 8.44
C LYS A 326 -4.80 -12.87 9.69
N CYS A 327 -6.00 -12.30 9.60
CA CYS A 327 -6.71 -11.65 10.72
C CYS A 327 -7.99 -12.44 11.08
N PRO A 328 -7.88 -13.55 11.84
CA PRO A 328 -8.98 -14.51 12.04
C PRO A 328 -10.15 -13.98 12.89
N ASN A 329 -9.94 -12.95 13.72
CA ASN A 329 -10.97 -12.43 14.63
C ASN A 329 -11.79 -11.27 14.03
N VAL A 330 -11.57 -10.98 12.75
CA VAL A 330 -12.28 -9.92 12.02
C VAL A 330 -13.57 -10.47 11.41
N HIS A 331 -14.70 -9.80 11.65
CA HIS A 331 -15.97 -10.14 11.02
C HIS A 331 -16.18 -9.31 9.74
N PHE A 332 -16.14 -9.96 8.57
CA PHE A 332 -16.05 -9.29 7.27
C PHE A 332 -17.29 -8.51 6.85
N GLY A 333 -18.50 -8.99 7.12
CA GLY A 333 -19.72 -8.21 6.87
C GLY A 333 -19.70 -6.80 7.48
N ALA A 334 -19.14 -6.65 8.68
CA ALA A 334 -18.97 -5.35 9.32
C ALA A 334 -17.77 -4.58 8.77
N VAL A 335 -16.66 -5.24 8.45
CA VAL A 335 -15.49 -4.58 7.83
C VAL A 335 -15.80 -4.02 6.45
N ILE A 336 -16.66 -4.68 5.66
CA ILE A 336 -17.11 -4.16 4.37
C ILE A 336 -17.83 -2.82 4.54
N LEU A 337 -18.67 -2.72 5.58
CA LEU A 337 -19.31 -1.46 5.94
C LEU A 337 -18.31 -0.44 6.47
N TRP A 338 -17.26 -0.83 7.18
CA TRP A 338 -16.21 0.11 7.58
C TRP A 338 -15.47 0.66 6.35
N MET A 339 -14.96 -0.22 5.50
CA MET A 339 -14.18 0.13 4.30
C MET A 339 -14.95 1.05 3.36
N LYS A 340 -16.23 0.78 3.12
CA LYS A 340 -17.08 1.62 2.26
C LYS A 340 -17.07 3.09 2.69
N TRP A 341 -17.02 3.36 3.98
CA TRP A 341 -17.13 4.72 4.51
C TRP A 341 -15.76 5.36 4.71
N THR A 342 -14.82 4.61 5.27
CA THR A 342 -13.47 5.10 5.55
C THR A 342 -12.65 5.26 4.26
N PHE A 343 -12.82 4.35 3.30
CA PHE A 343 -12.05 4.28 2.05
C PHE A 343 -12.98 4.19 0.84
N PRO A 344 -13.70 5.27 0.48
CA PRO A 344 -14.70 5.23 -0.60
C PRO A 344 -14.09 4.97 -1.99
N GLU A 345 -12.78 5.07 -2.11
CA GLU A 345 -12.01 5.03 -3.35
C GLU A 345 -11.05 3.82 -3.40
N LEU A 346 -11.31 2.83 -2.53
CA LEU A 346 -10.62 1.55 -2.44
C LEU A 346 -10.66 0.78 -3.77
N ARG A 347 -9.51 0.22 -4.16
CA ARG A 347 -9.30 -0.49 -5.43
C ARG A 347 -8.96 -1.96 -5.19
N THR A 348 -8.04 -2.22 -4.27
CA THR A 348 -7.57 -3.56 -3.96
C THR A 348 -7.91 -3.92 -2.52
N PHE A 349 -8.56 -5.08 -2.36
CA PHE A 349 -8.85 -5.66 -1.06
C PHE A 349 -8.20 -7.05 -0.94
N ILE A 350 -7.40 -7.24 0.12
CA ILE A 350 -6.67 -8.49 0.36
C ILE A 350 -7.09 -9.02 1.73
N ALA A 351 -7.61 -10.24 1.76
CA ALA A 351 -7.97 -10.98 2.97
C ALA A 351 -7.57 -12.45 2.84
N SER A 352 -6.33 -12.69 2.42
CA SER A 352 -5.77 -14.03 2.30
C SER A 352 -5.67 -14.72 3.68
N TYR A 353 -5.86 -16.03 3.72
CA TYR A 353 -5.80 -16.87 4.93
C TYR A 353 -6.86 -16.51 5.99
N CYS A 354 -7.95 -15.88 5.59
CA CYS A 354 -9.07 -15.54 6.46
C CYS A 354 -10.22 -16.55 6.27
N LEU A 355 -10.14 -17.68 6.98
CA LEU A 355 -11.07 -18.81 6.83
C LEU A 355 -12.54 -18.48 7.11
N LEU A 356 -12.80 -17.44 7.91
CA LEU A 356 -14.16 -16.99 8.23
C LEU A 356 -14.79 -16.11 7.16
N PHE A 357 -14.05 -15.71 6.12
CA PHE A 357 -14.60 -15.00 4.99
C PHE A 357 -15.49 -15.96 4.18
N GLN A 358 -16.79 -15.67 4.07
CA GLN A 358 -17.74 -16.51 3.34
C GLN A 358 -18.08 -15.93 1.97
N PHE A 359 -18.75 -16.70 1.11
CA PHE A 359 -19.14 -16.21 -0.20
C PHE A 359 -20.18 -15.06 -0.11
N GLU A 360 -21.03 -15.08 0.89
CA GLU A 360 -21.99 -14.01 1.19
C GLU A 360 -21.28 -12.68 1.51
N ASP A 361 -20.09 -12.74 2.15
CA ASP A 361 -19.26 -11.56 2.37
C ASP A 361 -18.72 -11.02 1.03
N LEU A 362 -18.32 -11.90 0.09
CA LEU A 362 -17.93 -11.49 -1.25
C LEU A 362 -19.10 -10.77 -1.94
N GLN A 363 -20.29 -11.36 -1.96
CA GLN A 363 -21.48 -10.73 -2.54
C GLN A 363 -21.77 -9.35 -1.90
N CYS A 364 -21.66 -9.25 -0.58
CA CYS A 364 -21.82 -7.98 0.13
C CYS A 364 -20.77 -6.95 -0.33
N LEU A 365 -19.51 -7.36 -0.47
CA LEU A 365 -18.43 -6.51 -0.96
C LEU A 365 -18.70 -6.00 -2.39
N LEU A 366 -19.15 -6.90 -3.28
CA LEU A 366 -19.53 -6.57 -4.67
C LEU A 366 -20.62 -5.50 -4.73
N LEU A 367 -21.60 -5.56 -3.83
CA LEU A 367 -22.74 -4.63 -3.79
C LEU A 367 -22.42 -3.31 -3.09
N ARG A 368 -21.50 -3.31 -2.11
CA ARG A 368 -21.26 -2.16 -1.22
C ARG A 368 -20.05 -1.32 -1.62
N CYS A 369 -19.09 -1.89 -2.34
CA CYS A 369 -17.81 -1.26 -2.67
C CYS A 369 -17.57 -1.26 -4.20
N PRO A 370 -18.21 -0.35 -4.97
CA PRO A 370 -18.25 -0.41 -6.44
C PRO A 370 -16.92 -0.07 -7.15
N TRP A 371 -15.96 0.52 -6.43
CA TRP A 371 -14.66 0.95 -6.98
C TRP A 371 -13.57 -0.09 -6.89
N ILE A 372 -13.81 -1.17 -6.13
CA ILE A 372 -12.89 -2.30 -6.01
C ILE A 372 -12.78 -2.95 -7.38
N ASN A 373 -11.55 -3.16 -7.83
CA ASN A 373 -11.23 -3.86 -9.06
C ASN A 373 -10.41 -5.14 -8.82
N GLU A 374 -9.74 -5.25 -7.67
CA GLU A 374 -8.91 -6.40 -7.33
C GLU A 374 -9.27 -6.96 -5.95
N ILE A 375 -9.50 -8.28 -5.88
CA ILE A 375 -9.79 -8.99 -4.64
C ILE A 375 -8.87 -10.22 -4.54
N ASN A 376 -8.27 -10.40 -3.37
CA ASN A 376 -7.51 -11.60 -3.04
C ASN A 376 -8.00 -12.25 -1.74
N LEU A 377 -8.50 -13.48 -1.85
CA LEU A 377 -9.03 -14.32 -0.77
C LEU A 377 -8.33 -15.69 -0.72
N SER A 378 -7.07 -15.77 -1.14
CA SER A 378 -6.31 -17.02 -1.20
C SER A 378 -6.19 -17.72 0.17
N ILE A 379 -6.25 -19.05 0.21
CA ILE A 379 -5.99 -19.89 1.40
C ILE A 379 -4.79 -20.79 1.12
N ASP A 380 -4.06 -21.17 2.18
CA ASP A 380 -2.94 -22.11 2.06
C ASP A 380 -3.41 -23.50 1.58
N THR A 381 -2.85 -23.97 0.49
CA THR A 381 -3.11 -25.28 -0.10
C THR A 381 -2.03 -26.30 0.26
N SER A 382 -0.92 -25.87 0.91
CA SER A 382 0.19 -26.75 1.30
C SER A 382 -0.19 -27.80 2.34
N ILE A 383 -1.29 -27.60 3.07
CA ILE A 383 -1.87 -28.60 3.99
C ILE A 383 -2.54 -29.76 3.21
N ILE A 384 -2.94 -29.53 1.95
CA ILE A 384 -3.66 -30.51 1.11
C ILE A 384 -2.67 -31.44 0.36
N LEU A 385 -1.38 -31.10 0.32
CA LEU A 385 -0.34 -31.90 -0.35
C LEU A 385 0.24 -33.06 0.47
N SER A 386 -0.25 -33.33 1.68
CA SER A 386 0.00 -34.63 2.29
C SER A 386 -0.83 -35.69 1.56
N LYS A 387 -0.24 -36.31 0.54
CA LYS A 387 -0.68 -37.60 0.00
C LYS A 387 -1.06 -38.52 1.17
N TYR A 388 -2.15 -39.25 0.99
CA TYR A 388 -2.83 -40.16 1.91
C TYR A 388 -3.97 -39.57 2.75
N SER A 389 -5.15 -40.12 2.46
CA SER A 389 -6.33 -40.16 3.33
C SER A 389 -5.96 -40.38 4.78
N ILE A 390 -6.58 -39.62 5.69
CA ILE A 390 -7.07 -40.07 7.00
C ILE A 390 -7.72 -38.86 7.71
N ILE A 391 -9.03 -39.00 7.89
CA ILE A 391 -9.80 -38.56 9.05
C ILE A 391 -9.75 -37.05 9.37
N SER A 392 -10.79 -36.38 8.86
CA SER A 392 -11.60 -35.40 9.60
C SER A 392 -11.40 -35.52 11.13
N SER A 393 -10.46 -34.76 11.66
CA SER A 393 -10.25 -34.65 13.10
C SER A 393 -9.59 -33.33 13.43
N ARG A 394 -10.36 -32.26 13.28
CA ARG A 394 -10.61 -31.31 14.36
C ARG A 394 -11.80 -30.47 13.95
N SER A 395 -12.97 -30.95 14.37
CA SER A 395 -13.95 -30.03 14.90
C SER A 395 -13.27 -29.26 16.03
N GLU A 396 -12.60 -28.15 15.70
CA GLU A 396 -12.72 -27.02 16.60
C GLU A 396 -14.22 -26.79 16.69
N VAL A 397 -14.74 -27.12 17.87
CA VAL A 397 -16.08 -26.81 18.34
C VAL A 397 -16.55 -25.61 17.54
N ARG A 398 -17.51 -25.85 16.62
CA ARG A 398 -18.43 -24.81 16.19
C ARG A 398 -18.94 -24.26 17.51
N ARG A 399 -18.29 -23.21 18.04
CA ARG A 399 -19.02 -22.24 18.83
C ARG A 399 -20.10 -21.86 17.86
N ASP A 400 -21.31 -22.33 18.12
CA ASP A 400 -22.50 -21.92 17.40
C ASP A 400 -22.37 -20.40 17.31
N VAL A 401 -21.93 -19.93 16.14
CA VAL A 401 -21.92 -18.52 15.84
C VAL A 401 -23.38 -18.20 15.93
N ASN A 402 -23.71 -17.44 16.96
CA ASN A 402 -25.06 -17.05 17.30
C ASN A 402 -25.75 -16.73 15.98
N ARG A 403 -26.65 -17.62 15.51
CA ARG A 403 -27.36 -17.50 14.23
C ARG A 403 -28.08 -16.15 14.13
N ASN A 404 -28.24 -15.50 15.28
CA ASN A 404 -28.73 -14.16 15.48
C ASN A 404 -27.88 -13.06 14.82
N LEU A 405 -26.56 -13.21 14.55
CA LEU A 405 -25.82 -12.20 13.77
C LEU A 405 -26.12 -12.26 12.26
N SER A 406 -26.40 -13.47 11.74
CA SER A 406 -26.87 -13.67 10.37
C SER A 406 -28.28 -13.07 10.17
N SER A 407 -29.14 -13.08 11.20
CA SER A 407 -30.46 -12.45 11.12
C SER A 407 -30.45 -10.92 11.06
N TYR A 408 -29.38 -10.24 11.50
CA TYR A 408 -29.28 -8.77 11.35
C TYR A 408 -29.10 -8.33 9.89
N TYR A 409 -28.50 -9.18 9.05
CA TYR A 409 -28.35 -8.89 7.62
C TYR A 409 -29.65 -9.08 6.83
N MET A 410 -30.63 -9.82 7.38
CA MET A 410 -31.92 -10.10 6.76
C MET A 410 -33.04 -9.11 7.18
N GLN A 411 -32.84 -8.31 8.24
CA GLN A 411 -33.84 -7.35 8.73
C GLN A 411 -33.75 -5.94 8.14
N SER A 412 -32.74 -5.64 7.31
CA SER A 412 -32.78 -4.42 6.50
C SER A 412 -33.48 -4.72 5.18
N GLY A 413 -34.76 -4.33 5.07
CA GLY A 413 -35.62 -4.50 3.90
C GLY A 413 -35.13 -3.74 2.66
N LEU A 414 -33.99 -4.15 2.10
CA LEU A 414 -33.39 -3.61 0.87
C LEU A 414 -33.19 -4.67 -0.22
N TYR A 415 -33.62 -5.92 -0.01
CA TYR A 415 -33.82 -6.91 -1.10
C TYR A 415 -35.14 -6.69 -1.86
N GLY A 416 -35.56 -5.43 -1.93
CA GLY A 416 -36.83 -5.01 -2.51
C GLY A 416 -36.67 -3.64 -3.15
N THR A 417 -35.68 -3.48 -4.02
CA THR A 417 -35.70 -2.37 -4.98
C THR A 417 -35.06 -2.88 -6.25
N SER A 418 -35.87 -2.99 -7.30
CA SER A 418 -35.43 -3.17 -8.69
C SER A 418 -34.55 -1.98 -9.08
N GLY A 419 -33.27 -2.06 -8.76
CA GLY A 419 -32.24 -1.18 -9.27
C GLY A 419 -31.27 -2.05 -10.05
N ASN A 420 -31.05 -1.75 -11.33
CA ASN A 420 -29.95 -2.34 -12.09
C ASN A 420 -28.69 -2.29 -11.22
N PRO A 421 -28.10 -3.43 -10.81
CA PRO A 421 -26.88 -3.39 -10.04
C PRO A 421 -25.84 -2.82 -10.99
N VAL A 422 -25.31 -1.64 -10.70
CA VAL A 422 -24.04 -1.23 -11.27
C VAL A 422 -23.03 -2.22 -10.71
N PHE A 423 -22.83 -3.32 -11.44
CA PHE A 423 -21.98 -4.42 -11.01
C PHE A 423 -20.56 -3.89 -10.79
N SER A 424 -19.90 -4.44 -9.76
CA SER A 424 -18.54 -4.07 -9.38
C SER A 424 -17.56 -4.16 -10.57
N ASN A 425 -16.63 -3.21 -10.66
CA ASN A 425 -15.61 -3.15 -11.72
C ASN A 425 -14.45 -4.13 -11.49
N ILE A 426 -14.73 -5.30 -10.93
CA ILE A 426 -13.69 -6.31 -10.63
C ILE A 426 -13.11 -6.87 -11.90
N SER A 427 -11.84 -6.57 -12.09
CA SER A 427 -11.01 -7.10 -13.16
C SER A 427 -10.19 -8.30 -12.69
N LYS A 428 -9.86 -8.39 -11.39
CA LYS A 428 -8.99 -9.44 -10.83
C LYS A 428 -9.57 -10.09 -9.59
N LEU A 429 -9.78 -11.40 -9.65
CA LEU A 429 -10.32 -12.20 -8.54
C LEU A 429 -9.40 -13.39 -8.23
N ILE A 430 -8.85 -13.44 -7.02
CA ILE A 430 -8.00 -14.54 -6.55
C ILE A 430 -8.73 -15.29 -5.42
N LEU A 431 -9.02 -16.56 -5.66
CA LEU A 431 -9.77 -17.48 -4.80
C LEU A 431 -8.99 -18.79 -4.57
N GLU A 432 -7.68 -18.78 -4.77
CA GLU A 432 -6.82 -19.96 -4.62
C GLU A 432 -7.07 -20.71 -3.30
N GLY A 433 -7.26 -22.02 -3.38
CA GLY A 433 -7.47 -22.91 -2.23
C GLY A 433 -8.84 -22.82 -1.55
N ARG A 434 -9.78 -22.04 -2.10
CA ARG A 434 -11.14 -21.86 -1.53
C ARG A 434 -12.06 -23.03 -1.88
N ASN A 435 -11.88 -24.14 -1.18
CA ASN A 435 -12.73 -25.34 -1.31
C ASN A 435 -14.13 -25.21 -0.69
N ASP A 436 -14.50 -24.04 -0.21
CA ASP A 436 -15.88 -23.71 0.19
C ASP A 436 -16.69 -23.05 -0.94
N ILE A 437 -16.08 -22.83 -2.10
CA ILE A 437 -16.74 -22.29 -3.31
C ILE A 437 -17.26 -23.45 -4.17
N THR A 438 -18.50 -23.32 -4.62
CA THR A 438 -19.20 -24.31 -5.46
C THR A 438 -19.47 -23.77 -6.87
N ASP A 439 -19.91 -24.63 -7.78
CA ASP A 439 -20.34 -24.22 -9.13
C ASP A 439 -21.47 -23.18 -9.11
N MET A 440 -22.37 -23.24 -8.12
CA MET A 440 -23.41 -22.22 -7.92
C MET A 440 -22.80 -20.86 -7.62
N ASN A 441 -21.73 -20.82 -6.83
CA ASN A 441 -21.00 -19.59 -6.54
C ASN A 441 -20.24 -19.07 -7.77
N LEU A 442 -19.68 -19.95 -8.60
CA LEU A 442 -19.09 -19.55 -9.90
C LEU A 442 -20.14 -18.94 -10.83
N LEU A 443 -21.35 -19.52 -10.88
CA LEU A 443 -22.46 -18.97 -11.66
C LEU A 443 -22.80 -17.55 -11.19
N GLU A 444 -22.79 -17.28 -9.89
CA GLU A 444 -22.99 -15.94 -9.35
C GLU A 444 -21.81 -14.99 -9.68
N ILE A 445 -20.56 -15.46 -9.61
CA ILE A 445 -19.39 -14.69 -10.07
C ILE A 445 -19.51 -14.34 -11.56
N SER A 446 -20.13 -15.20 -12.36
CA SER A 446 -20.30 -14.97 -13.79
C SER A 446 -21.14 -13.73 -14.14
N MET A 447 -21.84 -13.14 -13.15
CA MET A 447 -22.46 -11.82 -13.28
C MET A 447 -21.44 -10.69 -13.55
N LEU A 448 -20.14 -10.91 -13.25
CA LEU A 448 -19.03 -10.00 -13.56
C LEU A 448 -18.58 -10.07 -15.04
N LYS A 449 -19.41 -10.59 -15.94
CA LYS A 449 -19.14 -10.77 -17.38
C LYS A 449 -18.56 -9.56 -18.10
N SER A 450 -18.89 -8.35 -17.66
CA SER A 450 -18.47 -7.10 -18.31
C SER A 450 -17.11 -6.57 -17.83
N SER A 451 -16.56 -7.09 -16.72
CA SER A 451 -15.37 -6.55 -16.06
C SER A 451 -14.27 -7.59 -15.79
N LEU A 452 -14.61 -8.85 -15.51
CA LEU A 452 -13.64 -9.86 -15.07
C LEU A 452 -12.63 -10.19 -16.19
N CYS A 453 -11.34 -10.00 -15.89
CA CYS A 453 -10.22 -10.15 -16.82
C CYS A 453 -9.21 -11.22 -16.36
N TYR A 454 -9.08 -11.40 -15.05
CA TYR A 454 -8.18 -12.33 -14.38
C TYR A 454 -8.94 -13.14 -13.33
N ILE A 455 -8.75 -14.46 -13.34
CA ILE A 455 -9.19 -15.33 -12.25
C ILE A 455 -8.08 -16.31 -11.83
N ASN A 456 -7.93 -16.50 -10.52
CA ASN A 456 -7.15 -17.60 -9.95
C ASN A 456 -8.06 -18.43 -9.04
N ILE A 457 -8.35 -19.66 -9.45
CA ILE A 457 -9.09 -20.68 -8.67
C ILE A 457 -8.23 -21.94 -8.48
N LYS A 458 -6.90 -21.78 -8.45
CA LYS A 458 -5.96 -22.88 -8.22
C LYS A 458 -6.34 -23.65 -6.94
N HIS A 459 -6.28 -24.98 -7.00
CA HIS A 459 -6.66 -25.89 -5.91
C HIS A 459 -8.10 -25.75 -5.37
N CYS A 460 -9.03 -25.16 -6.13
CA CYS A 460 -10.46 -25.22 -5.81
C CYS A 460 -11.05 -26.56 -6.32
N THR A 461 -10.82 -27.63 -5.57
CA THR A 461 -11.07 -29.02 -5.98
C THR A 461 -12.54 -29.42 -6.02
N LEU A 462 -13.45 -28.63 -5.43
CA LEU A 462 -14.90 -28.90 -5.47
C LEU A 462 -15.59 -28.36 -6.73
N LEU A 463 -14.88 -27.58 -7.55
CA LEU A 463 -15.41 -27.04 -8.79
C LEU A 463 -15.40 -28.11 -9.88
N THR A 464 -16.45 -28.19 -10.68
CA THR A 464 -16.54 -29.12 -11.81
C THR A 464 -16.16 -28.45 -13.13
N ASP A 465 -15.86 -29.25 -14.16
CA ASP A 465 -15.62 -28.75 -15.53
C ASP A 465 -16.86 -27.99 -16.07
N ASP A 466 -18.07 -28.43 -15.71
CA ASP A 466 -19.31 -27.78 -16.11
C ASP A 466 -19.48 -26.41 -15.42
N GLY A 467 -19.12 -26.30 -14.15
CA GLY A 467 -19.11 -25.03 -13.41
C GLY A 467 -18.10 -24.03 -13.99
N ILE A 468 -16.88 -24.49 -14.27
CA ILE A 468 -15.82 -23.66 -14.84
C ILE A 468 -16.18 -23.24 -16.28
N SER A 469 -16.65 -24.16 -17.12
CA SER A 469 -17.11 -23.83 -18.49
C SER A 469 -18.26 -22.82 -18.49
N THR A 470 -19.20 -22.92 -17.55
CA THR A 470 -20.30 -21.95 -17.39
C THR A 470 -19.75 -20.55 -17.06
N LEU A 471 -18.75 -20.43 -16.19
CA LEU A 471 -18.08 -19.16 -15.92
C LEU A 471 -17.42 -18.59 -17.19
N LEU A 472 -16.66 -19.42 -17.92
CA LEU A 472 -15.94 -19.02 -19.13
C LEU A 472 -16.89 -18.56 -20.25
N LEU A 473 -18.05 -19.23 -20.38
CA LEU A 473 -19.08 -18.89 -21.36
C LEU A 473 -19.61 -17.47 -21.14
N ASN A 474 -19.78 -17.07 -19.89
CA ASN A 474 -20.32 -15.78 -19.50
C ASN A 474 -19.25 -14.68 -19.45
N CYS A 475 -18.04 -14.96 -18.97
CA CYS A 475 -16.97 -13.99 -18.74
C CYS A 475 -15.93 -13.96 -19.87
N ARG A 476 -16.35 -13.60 -21.08
CA ARG A 476 -15.53 -13.63 -22.32
C ARG A 476 -14.37 -12.61 -22.40
N LYS A 477 -14.27 -11.68 -21.44
CA LYS A 477 -13.15 -10.70 -21.35
C LYS A 477 -11.92 -11.25 -20.62
N MET A 478 -12.01 -12.43 -20.02
CA MET A 478 -10.87 -13.03 -19.34
C MET A 478 -9.74 -13.38 -20.32
N HIS A 479 -8.53 -12.99 -19.96
CA HIS A 479 -7.31 -13.25 -20.73
C HIS A 479 -6.15 -13.79 -19.88
N SER A 480 -6.31 -13.85 -18.55
CA SER A 480 -5.34 -14.48 -17.64
C SER A 480 -6.08 -15.38 -16.66
N MET A 481 -5.69 -16.66 -16.61
CA MET A 481 -6.38 -17.69 -15.84
C MET A 481 -5.40 -18.65 -15.19
N VAL A 482 -5.51 -18.81 -13.87
CA VAL A 482 -4.79 -19.82 -13.09
C VAL A 482 -5.80 -20.83 -12.57
N LEU A 483 -5.83 -22.01 -13.19
CA LEU A 483 -6.83 -23.06 -12.99
C LEU A 483 -6.20 -24.39 -12.54
N SER A 484 -4.91 -24.37 -12.18
CA SER A 484 -4.15 -25.54 -11.75
C SER A 484 -4.83 -26.32 -10.63
N TYR A 485 -4.75 -27.65 -10.68
CA TYR A 485 -5.31 -28.57 -9.70
C TYR A 485 -6.82 -28.36 -9.46
N THR A 486 -7.57 -28.15 -10.55
CA THR A 486 -9.05 -28.10 -10.57
C THR A 486 -9.59 -29.17 -11.51
N SER A 487 -10.92 -29.31 -11.58
CA SER A 487 -11.56 -30.20 -12.55
C SER A 487 -11.68 -29.62 -13.96
N PHE A 488 -10.88 -28.60 -14.32
CA PHE A 488 -10.87 -28.05 -15.68
C PHE A 488 -10.56 -29.14 -16.71
N GLY A 489 -11.41 -29.26 -17.73
CA GLY A 489 -11.36 -30.36 -18.69
C GLY A 489 -11.86 -30.00 -20.08
N ASN A 490 -12.32 -31.01 -20.80
CA ASN A 490 -12.70 -30.90 -22.22
C ASN A 490 -13.83 -29.89 -22.47
N HIS A 491 -14.85 -29.80 -21.61
CA HIS A 491 -15.96 -28.85 -21.81
C HIS A 491 -15.50 -27.40 -21.66
N SER A 492 -14.62 -27.13 -20.69
CA SER A 492 -14.02 -25.79 -20.55
C SER A 492 -13.17 -25.41 -21.77
N ILE A 493 -12.36 -26.34 -22.29
CA ILE A 493 -11.59 -26.10 -23.53
C ILE A 493 -12.49 -25.83 -24.73
N GLN A 494 -13.55 -26.62 -24.90
CA GLN A 494 -14.53 -26.40 -25.97
C GLN A 494 -15.14 -25.01 -25.88
N THR A 495 -15.42 -24.55 -24.65
CA THR A 495 -15.93 -23.19 -24.40
C THR A 495 -14.89 -22.12 -24.77
N LEU A 496 -13.63 -22.29 -24.41
CA LEU A 496 -12.54 -21.36 -24.78
C LEU A 496 -12.34 -21.25 -26.30
N CYS A 497 -12.52 -22.35 -27.03
CA CYS A 497 -12.33 -22.42 -28.47
C CYS A 497 -13.60 -22.07 -29.28
N SER A 498 -14.75 -21.89 -28.62
CA SER A 498 -16.00 -21.49 -29.27
C SER A 498 -16.01 -20.02 -29.69
N LEU A 499 -16.69 -19.72 -30.80
CA LEU A 499 -16.98 -18.36 -31.26
C LEU A 499 -17.96 -17.67 -30.31
N ASP A 500 -17.83 -16.35 -30.16
CA ASP A 500 -18.74 -15.55 -29.35
C ASP A 500 -20.15 -15.51 -29.99
N PRO A 501 -21.19 -16.05 -29.33
CA PRO A 501 -22.55 -16.07 -29.88
C PRO A 501 -23.19 -14.68 -29.96
N SER A 502 -22.63 -13.66 -29.30
CA SER A 502 -23.16 -12.29 -29.30
C SER A 502 -22.69 -11.43 -30.48
N ASP A 503 -21.70 -11.90 -31.25
CA ASP A 503 -21.01 -11.15 -32.30
C ASP A 503 -21.47 -11.54 -33.72
N SER A 504 -22.79 -11.74 -33.91
CA SER A 504 -23.38 -12.18 -35.19
C SER A 504 -23.29 -11.14 -36.33
N PHE A 505 -22.56 -10.03 -36.17
CA PHE A 505 -22.44 -8.96 -37.15
C PHE A 505 -21.04 -8.32 -37.16
N SER A 506 -20.03 -8.97 -37.73
CA SER A 506 -18.80 -8.25 -38.10
C SER A 506 -18.10 -8.84 -39.34
N TYR A 507 -17.93 -7.98 -40.35
CA TYR A 507 -17.12 -8.21 -41.56
C TYR A 507 -15.65 -7.82 -41.28
N HIS A 508 -14.98 -8.51 -40.34
CA HIS A 508 -13.55 -8.34 -40.10
C HIS A 508 -12.74 -9.57 -40.53
N LYS A 509 -11.57 -9.31 -41.11
CA LYS A 509 -10.70 -10.25 -41.87
C LYS A 509 -9.99 -11.33 -41.04
N ASP A 510 -10.27 -11.44 -39.74
CA ASP A 510 -9.59 -12.38 -38.85
C ASP A 510 -10.63 -13.22 -38.10
N GLU A 511 -11.04 -14.33 -38.72
CA GLU A 511 -12.11 -15.24 -38.23
C GLU A 511 -11.86 -15.74 -36.80
N HIS A 512 -10.61 -15.67 -36.30
CA HIS A 512 -10.22 -16.18 -34.98
C HIS A 512 -10.17 -15.12 -33.87
N ALA A 513 -10.27 -13.82 -34.18
CA ALA A 513 -10.17 -12.74 -33.18
C ALA A 513 -11.30 -12.76 -32.12
N HIS A 514 -12.40 -13.45 -32.42
CA HIS A 514 -13.57 -13.60 -31.56
C HIS A 514 -13.50 -14.83 -30.64
N VAL A 515 -12.50 -15.70 -30.81
CA VAL A 515 -12.29 -16.88 -29.97
C VAL A 515 -11.56 -16.46 -28.69
N MET A 516 -12.04 -16.91 -27.53
CA MET A 516 -11.45 -16.54 -26.24
C MET A 516 -10.01 -17.04 -26.09
N ALA A 517 -9.74 -18.28 -26.52
CA ALA A 517 -8.40 -18.88 -26.55
C ALA A 517 -7.36 -18.04 -27.32
N PHE A 518 -7.79 -17.37 -28.40
CA PHE A 518 -6.92 -16.52 -29.23
C PHE A 518 -6.42 -15.28 -28.51
N ARG A 519 -7.18 -14.77 -27.54
CA ARG A 519 -6.88 -13.55 -26.76
C ARG A 519 -6.21 -13.83 -25.42
N LEU A 520 -5.95 -15.10 -25.09
CA LEU A 520 -5.30 -15.46 -23.83
C LEU A 520 -3.85 -14.97 -23.80
N GLN A 521 -3.47 -14.43 -22.65
CA GLN A 521 -2.11 -13.99 -22.33
C GLN A 521 -1.47 -14.94 -21.30
N GLU A 522 -2.25 -15.48 -20.38
CA GLU A 522 -1.77 -16.38 -19.32
C GLU A 522 -2.77 -17.52 -19.10
N LEU A 523 -2.27 -18.75 -19.11
CA LEU A 523 -3.07 -19.94 -18.81
C LEU A 523 -2.23 -20.99 -18.08
N HIS A 524 -2.60 -21.28 -16.83
CA HIS A 524 -1.98 -22.35 -16.05
C HIS A 524 -3.00 -23.45 -15.74
N LEU A 525 -2.70 -24.67 -16.20
CA LEU A 525 -3.52 -25.87 -16.11
C LEU A 525 -2.80 -27.02 -15.39
N GLU A 526 -1.75 -26.72 -14.62
CA GLU A 526 -0.95 -27.72 -13.92
C GLU A 526 -1.84 -28.72 -13.14
N GLY A 527 -1.66 -30.02 -13.36
CA GLY A 527 -2.39 -31.08 -12.64
C GLY A 527 -3.88 -31.21 -12.99
N CYS A 528 -4.34 -30.65 -14.11
CA CYS A 528 -5.72 -30.83 -14.59
C CYS A 528 -5.86 -32.14 -15.40
N GLU A 529 -6.31 -33.22 -14.75
CA GLU A 529 -6.40 -34.57 -15.34
C GLU A 529 -7.56 -34.76 -16.35
N GLY A 530 -8.58 -33.89 -16.33
CA GLY A 530 -9.78 -33.99 -17.17
C GLY A 530 -9.59 -33.62 -18.66
N ILE A 531 -8.35 -33.33 -19.08
CA ILE A 531 -8.03 -32.84 -20.42
C ILE A 531 -7.54 -34.00 -21.31
N SER A 532 -8.24 -34.21 -22.43
CA SER A 532 -7.81 -35.15 -23.46
C SER A 532 -6.75 -34.53 -24.39
N CYS A 533 -5.87 -35.37 -24.96
CA CYS A 533 -4.86 -34.91 -25.91
C CYS A 533 -5.44 -34.21 -27.15
N ALA A 534 -6.64 -34.63 -27.59
CA ALA A 534 -7.36 -33.99 -28.70
C ALA A 534 -7.84 -32.58 -28.33
N ALA A 535 -8.45 -32.42 -27.15
CA ALA A 535 -8.87 -31.11 -26.66
C ALA A 535 -7.67 -30.18 -26.42
N MET A 536 -6.58 -30.69 -25.85
CA MET A 536 -5.35 -29.91 -25.67
C MET A 536 -4.78 -29.43 -27.01
N SER A 537 -4.73 -30.30 -28.02
CA SER A 537 -4.26 -29.94 -29.36
C SER A 537 -5.13 -28.84 -29.99
N GLN A 538 -6.45 -28.90 -29.79
CA GLN A 538 -7.38 -27.85 -30.22
C GLN A 538 -7.15 -26.53 -29.47
N LEU A 539 -6.92 -26.59 -28.16
CA LEU A 539 -6.66 -25.38 -27.36
C LEU A 539 -5.40 -24.67 -27.84
N VAL A 540 -4.29 -25.41 -27.94
CA VAL A 540 -2.98 -24.89 -28.36
C VAL A 540 -3.03 -24.31 -29.77
N SER A 541 -3.79 -24.92 -30.69
CA SER A 541 -3.93 -24.41 -32.06
C SER A 541 -4.71 -23.11 -32.17
N ASN A 542 -5.52 -22.77 -31.16
CA ASN A 542 -6.29 -21.52 -31.11
C ASN A 542 -5.57 -20.41 -30.35
N MET A 543 -4.41 -20.66 -29.75
CA MET A 543 -3.64 -19.65 -28.99
C MET A 543 -2.72 -18.84 -29.89
N ASN A 544 -2.67 -17.52 -29.68
CA ASN A 544 -1.83 -16.62 -30.48
C ASN A 544 -0.94 -15.69 -29.62
N ILE A 545 -1.53 -14.96 -28.67
CA ILE A 545 -0.81 -13.94 -27.88
C ILE A 545 -0.40 -14.39 -26.48
N VAL A 546 -0.42 -15.70 -26.22
CA VAL A 546 -0.08 -16.29 -24.91
C VAL A 546 1.38 -16.01 -24.58
N LYS A 547 1.60 -15.44 -23.39
CA LYS A 547 2.93 -15.15 -22.82
C LYS A 547 3.36 -16.17 -21.79
N SER A 548 2.43 -16.68 -20.98
CA SER A 548 2.72 -17.65 -19.93
C SER A 548 1.78 -18.84 -20.04
N LEU A 549 2.36 -20.02 -20.30
CA LEU A 549 1.61 -21.28 -20.45
C LEU A 549 2.22 -22.35 -19.54
N CYS A 550 1.41 -22.90 -18.64
CA CYS A 550 1.82 -24.02 -17.78
C CYS A 550 0.86 -25.19 -18.00
N LEU A 551 1.38 -26.28 -18.56
CA LEU A 551 0.69 -27.54 -18.86
C LEU A 551 1.30 -28.72 -18.09
N ARG A 552 2.10 -28.45 -17.06
CA ARG A 552 2.74 -29.48 -16.23
C ARG A 552 1.73 -30.49 -15.70
N GLU A 553 2.10 -31.77 -15.65
CA GLU A 553 1.20 -32.85 -15.15
C GLU A 553 -0.16 -32.95 -15.89
N THR A 554 -0.23 -32.56 -17.17
CA THR A 554 -1.43 -32.73 -18.03
C THR A 554 -1.18 -33.74 -19.17
N SER A 555 -2.24 -34.12 -19.89
CA SER A 555 -2.14 -34.98 -21.07
C SER A 555 -1.80 -34.14 -22.32
N LEU A 556 -0.64 -34.39 -22.95
CA LEU A 556 -0.16 -33.64 -24.11
C LEU A 556 0.42 -34.60 -25.16
N ALA A 557 -0.18 -34.63 -26.35
CA ALA A 557 0.36 -35.44 -27.47
C ALA A 557 1.67 -34.85 -28.02
N ASP A 558 2.58 -35.72 -28.48
CA ASP A 558 3.92 -35.38 -29.01
C ASP A 558 3.95 -34.26 -30.08
N GLY A 559 2.86 -34.07 -30.83
CA GLY A 559 2.74 -33.06 -31.88
C GLY A 559 1.87 -31.83 -31.52
N ALA A 560 1.29 -31.76 -30.32
CA ALA A 560 0.29 -30.73 -30.00
C ALA A 560 0.87 -29.31 -30.06
N LEU A 561 2.12 -29.13 -29.61
CA LEU A 561 2.81 -27.84 -29.63
C LEU A 561 3.20 -27.38 -31.04
N CYS A 562 3.31 -28.29 -32.02
CA CYS A 562 3.56 -27.92 -33.42
C CYS A 562 2.40 -27.10 -34.01
N ASN A 563 1.21 -27.21 -33.41
CA ASN A 563 0.03 -26.44 -33.83
C ASN A 563 -0.03 -25.04 -33.22
N PHE A 564 0.87 -24.70 -32.27
CA PHE A 564 0.90 -23.37 -31.67
C PHE A 564 1.34 -22.33 -32.71
N VAL A 565 0.46 -21.38 -33.02
CA VAL A 565 0.70 -20.34 -34.03
C VAL A 565 1.22 -19.02 -33.44
N GLY A 566 1.24 -18.92 -32.10
CA GLY A 566 1.65 -17.72 -31.39
C GLY A 566 3.15 -17.42 -31.42
N SER A 567 3.50 -16.15 -31.21
CA SER A 567 4.90 -15.69 -31.18
C SER A 567 5.26 -14.91 -29.90
N SER A 568 4.34 -14.81 -28.95
CA SER A 568 4.49 -13.98 -27.73
C SER A 568 4.92 -14.77 -26.49
N LEU A 569 5.24 -16.07 -26.62
CA LEU A 569 5.49 -16.95 -25.48
C LEU A 569 6.81 -16.59 -24.77
N GLU A 570 6.71 -16.21 -23.49
CA GLU A 570 7.82 -15.84 -22.62
C GLU A 570 8.12 -16.94 -21.58
N TYR A 571 7.10 -17.70 -21.15
CA TYR A 571 7.19 -18.80 -20.19
C TYR A 571 6.39 -20.01 -20.66
N LEU A 572 7.03 -21.19 -20.68
CA LEU A 572 6.41 -22.48 -20.99
C LEU A 572 6.88 -23.54 -20.00
N ASP A 573 5.93 -24.21 -19.34
CA ASP A 573 6.19 -25.40 -18.53
C ASP A 573 5.33 -26.56 -19.02
N ILE A 574 5.99 -27.63 -19.47
CA ILE A 574 5.40 -28.89 -19.96
C ILE A 574 6.02 -30.09 -19.24
N SER A 575 6.60 -29.88 -18.07
CA SER A 575 7.21 -30.96 -17.30
C SER A 575 6.16 -32.00 -16.89
N GLU A 576 6.55 -33.27 -16.81
CA GLU A 576 5.69 -34.35 -16.32
C GLU A 576 4.36 -34.52 -17.09
N THR A 577 4.28 -34.04 -18.35
CA THR A 577 3.14 -34.32 -19.21
C THR A 577 3.11 -35.79 -19.63
N VAL A 578 1.91 -36.38 -19.66
CA VAL A 578 1.70 -37.76 -20.10
C VAL A 578 1.34 -37.76 -21.59
N VAL A 579 1.97 -38.65 -22.36
CA VAL A 579 1.75 -38.83 -23.81
C VAL A 579 0.63 -39.82 -24.08
#